data_AF-A0A6J4C0H3-F1
#
_entry.id   AF-A0A6J4C0H3-F1
#
_cell.length_a   1.000
_cell.length_b   1.000
_cell.length_c   1.000
_cell.angle_alpha   90.00
_cell.angle_beta   90.00
_cell.angle_gamma   90.00
#
_symmetry.space_group_name_H-M   'P 1'
#
loop_
_entity.id
_entity.type
_entity.pdbx_description
1 polymer ?
#
loop_
_entity_poly.entity_id
_entity_poly.type
_entity_poly.pdbx_seq_one_letter_code
_entity_poly.pdbx_strand_id
1 'polypeptide(L)'
;MWLWILGRAQDDEGWGRGAAHILVRPLATLTSDTTGLLVLPPPPYIGNTPAETLALIALLQIVQLLLTVIWWIIVVQAILSWLIAFNVINTHSDFVRTVWTALQRMTEPMYRPIRRVLPDFGALDLSPLVVLLILYILSNIVIPNIAQNYLVATY
;
A
#
# COMPACT_ATOMS: atom_id res chain seq x y z
N MET A 1 14.87 -42.44 4.75
CA MET A 1 14.65 -42.47 3.29
C MET A 1 15.24 -41.25 2.57
N TRP A 2 15.26 -40.06 3.16
CA TRP A 2 15.90 -38.86 2.57
C TRP A 2 17.44 -38.80 2.69
N LEU A 3 18.08 -39.62 3.54
CA LEU A 3 19.55 -39.72 3.67
C LEU A 3 20.22 -40.72 2.70
N TRP A 4 19.45 -41.40 1.83
CA TRP A 4 19.97 -42.40 0.89
C TRP A 4 20.13 -41.88 -0.56
N ILE A 5 19.62 -40.67 -0.85
CA ILE A 5 19.65 -40.09 -2.21
C ILE A 5 20.88 -39.19 -2.46
N LEU A 6 21.59 -38.74 -1.41
CA LEU A 6 22.80 -37.91 -1.54
C LEU A 6 24.10 -38.72 -1.62
N GLY A 7 24.06 -40.05 -1.47
CA GLY A 7 25.25 -40.91 -1.39
C GLY A 7 25.70 -41.55 -2.71
N ARG A 8 25.13 -41.15 -3.86
CA ARG A 8 25.39 -41.80 -5.16
C ARG A 8 25.77 -40.81 -6.29
N ALA A 9 26.32 -39.66 -5.91
CA ALA A 9 26.69 -38.60 -6.85
C ALA A 9 28.10 -38.06 -6.60
N GLN A 10 28.99 -38.92 -6.09
CA GLN A 10 30.37 -38.54 -5.75
C GLN A 10 31.40 -39.53 -6.29
N ASP A 11 31.00 -40.34 -7.26
CA ASP A 11 31.77 -41.44 -7.83
C ASP A 11 32.09 -41.29 -9.34
N ASP A 12 31.77 -40.17 -9.98
CA ASP A 12 32.15 -39.88 -11.37
C ASP A 12 33.08 -38.66 -11.50
N GLU A 13 34.36 -38.89 -11.19
CA GLU A 13 35.44 -37.95 -11.48
C GLU A 13 35.71 -37.83 -12.99
N GLY A 14 35.68 -36.58 -13.47
CA GLY A 14 36.43 -36.15 -14.65
C GLY A 14 35.56 -35.67 -15.80
N TRP A 15 35.27 -34.37 -15.85
CA TRP A 15 35.21 -33.52 -17.06
C TRP A 15 34.79 -32.10 -16.63
N GLY A 16 35.71 -31.12 -16.73
CA GLY A 16 35.32 -29.70 -16.75
C GLY A 16 35.88 -28.80 -15.64
N ARG A 17 37.21 -28.71 -15.49
CA ARG A 17 37.90 -27.61 -14.78
C ARG A 17 37.70 -26.21 -15.42
N GLY A 18 36.67 -26.02 -16.24
CA GLY A 18 36.36 -24.78 -16.98
C GLY A 18 35.09 -24.05 -16.51
N ALA A 19 34.22 -24.68 -15.70
CA ALA A 19 33.01 -24.04 -15.16
C ALA A 19 33.24 -23.36 -13.79
N ALA A 20 34.37 -23.63 -13.14
CA ALA A 20 34.68 -23.12 -11.80
C ALA A 20 35.11 -21.64 -11.76
N HIS A 21 35.27 -20.97 -12.90
CA HIS A 21 35.71 -19.57 -12.96
C HIS A 21 34.54 -18.56 -12.86
N ILE A 22 33.29 -18.98 -13.06
CA ILE A 22 32.12 -18.06 -13.09
C ILE A 22 31.40 -17.98 -11.73
N LEU A 23 31.73 -18.84 -10.77
CA LEU A 23 31.17 -18.79 -9.40
C LEU A 23 32.18 -18.33 -8.35
N VAL A 24 33.17 -17.53 -8.75
CA VAL A 24 34.05 -16.79 -7.83
C VAL A 24 33.90 -15.29 -8.08
N ARG A 25 32.65 -14.80 -8.06
CA ARG A 25 32.44 -13.44 -7.60
C ARG A 25 32.63 -13.50 -6.09
N PRO A 26 33.61 -12.81 -5.48
CA PRO A 26 33.77 -12.83 -4.04
C PRO A 26 32.52 -12.19 -3.41
N LEU A 27 31.59 -13.04 -2.97
CA LEU A 27 30.58 -12.67 -2.00
C LEU A 27 31.33 -12.47 -0.70
N ALA A 28 31.41 -11.20 -0.32
CA ALA A 28 31.94 -10.68 0.92
C ALA A 28 33.47 -10.71 1.06
N THR A 29 34.04 -9.51 1.17
CA THR A 29 35.03 -9.23 2.21
C THR A 29 34.41 -9.56 3.56
N LEU A 30 34.25 -10.85 3.89
CA LEU A 30 34.07 -11.32 5.25
C LEU A 30 35.42 -11.06 5.91
N THR A 31 35.57 -9.91 6.55
CA THR A 31 36.68 -9.74 7.48
C THR A 31 36.39 -10.74 8.60
N SER A 32 37.07 -11.89 8.57
CA SER A 32 37.05 -12.83 9.68
C SER A 32 37.71 -12.13 10.85
N ASP A 33 36.92 -11.51 11.72
CA ASP A 33 37.41 -11.34 13.07
C ASP A 33 37.66 -12.74 13.65
N THR A 34 38.63 -12.83 14.55
CA THR A 34 39.22 -14.07 15.06
C THR A 34 38.24 -15.02 15.75
N THR A 35 36.95 -14.69 15.79
CA THR A 35 35.87 -15.41 16.47
C THR A 35 35.01 -16.30 15.56
N GLY A 36 35.19 -16.24 14.24
CA GLY A 36 34.48 -17.12 13.29
C GLY A 36 32.95 -16.95 13.27
N LEU A 37 32.43 -15.96 14.00
CA LEU A 37 31.05 -15.53 13.93
C LEU A 37 30.91 -14.71 12.65
N LEU A 38 29.89 -15.01 11.84
CA LEU A 38 29.47 -14.09 10.80
C LEU A 38 29.05 -12.79 11.50
N VAL A 39 29.96 -11.82 11.57
CA VAL A 39 29.61 -10.45 11.92
C VAL A 39 28.73 -9.98 10.76
N LEU A 40 27.43 -10.20 10.92
CA LEU A 40 26.45 -9.54 10.08
C LEU A 40 26.80 -8.07 10.12
N PRO A 41 26.89 -7.37 8.97
CA PRO A 41 27.06 -5.93 8.99
C PRO A 41 26.01 -5.41 9.97
N PRO A 42 26.38 -4.52 10.90
CA PRO A 42 25.39 -3.95 11.80
C PRO A 42 24.24 -3.48 10.93
N PRO A 43 22.97 -3.83 11.26
CA PRO A 43 21.84 -3.29 10.52
C PRO A 43 22.08 -1.78 10.46
N PRO A 44 21.97 -1.14 9.28
CA PRO A 44 22.35 0.25 9.10
C PRO A 44 21.82 1.04 10.29
N TYR A 45 22.75 1.54 11.12
CA TYR A 45 22.39 2.17 12.37
C TYR A 45 21.39 3.27 12.05
N ILE A 46 20.26 3.26 12.77
CA ILE A 46 19.29 4.36 12.84
C ILE A 46 20.01 5.54 13.49
N GLY A 47 21.00 6.09 12.79
CA GLY A 47 21.74 7.27 13.17
C GLY A 47 20.90 8.44 12.74
N ASN A 48 20.24 9.07 13.72
CA ASN A 48 19.54 10.34 13.57
C ASN A 48 18.75 10.44 12.26
N THR A 49 17.71 9.60 12.07
CA THR A 49 16.64 9.99 11.13
C THR A 49 16.29 11.42 11.48
N PRO A 50 16.59 12.39 10.61
CA PRO A 50 16.53 13.78 10.99
C PRO A 50 15.13 14.06 11.53
N ALA A 51 15.01 14.82 12.62
CA ALA A 51 13.71 15.03 13.26
C ALA A 51 12.68 15.55 12.24
N GLU A 52 13.15 16.28 11.21
CA GLU A 52 12.34 16.67 10.07
C GLU A 52 11.75 15.50 9.26
N THR A 53 12.46 14.39 9.03
CA THR A 53 11.94 13.27 8.24
C THR A 53 10.86 12.50 9.00
N LEU A 54 11.06 12.30 10.30
CA LEU A 54 10.05 11.68 11.17
C LEU A 54 8.79 12.55 11.26
N ALA A 55 8.94 13.88 11.38
CA ALA A 55 7.83 14.81 11.42
C ALA A 55 7.02 14.79 10.11
N LEU A 56 7.69 14.75 8.95
CA LEU A 56 7.04 14.63 7.65
C LEU A 56 6.28 13.30 7.52
N ILE A 57 6.88 12.18 7.94
CA ILE A 57 6.21 10.87 7.91
C ILE A 57 4.99 10.86 8.83
N ALA A 58 5.08 11.42 10.03
CA ALA A 58 3.94 11.56 10.93
C ALA A 58 2.81 12.40 10.32
N LEU A 59 3.14 13.51 9.64
CA LEU A 59 2.16 14.31 8.91
C LEU A 59 1.48 13.49 7.80
N LEU A 60 2.24 12.74 7.00
CA LEU A 60 1.69 11.86 5.98
C LEU A 60 0.77 10.77 6.57
N GLN A 61 1.09 10.24 7.75
CA GLN A 61 0.24 9.30 8.47
C GLN A 61 -1.07 9.93 8.95
N ILE A 62 -1.03 11.18 9.40
CA ILE A 62 -2.26 11.92 9.76
C ILE A 62 -3.12 12.11 8.51
N VAL A 63 -2.53 12.51 7.39
CA VAL A 63 -3.25 12.62 6.10
C VAL A 63 -3.84 11.27 5.70
N GLN A 64 -3.08 10.18 5.84
CA GLN A 64 -3.55 8.82 5.57
C GLN A 64 -4.78 8.45 6.42
N LEU A 65 -4.78 8.79 7.71
CA LEU A 65 -5.91 8.58 8.60
C LEU A 65 -7.14 9.36 8.11
N LEU A 66 -6.98 10.63 7.74
CA LEU A 66 -8.07 11.45 7.22
C LEU A 66 -8.65 10.87 5.92
N LEU A 67 -7.79 10.45 4.99
CA LEU A 67 -8.22 9.81 3.74
C LEU A 67 -9.00 8.51 4.03
N THR A 68 -8.60 7.75 5.05
CA THR A 68 -9.28 6.52 5.46
C THR A 68 -10.68 6.81 6.01
N VAL A 69 -10.81 7.85 6.85
CA VAL A 69 -12.11 8.30 7.36
C VAL A 69 -13.02 8.76 6.22
N ILE A 70 -12.50 9.57 5.30
CA ILE A 70 -13.25 10.01 4.12
C ILE A 70 -13.69 8.81 3.29
N TRP A 71 -12.82 7.82 3.07
CA TRP A 71 -13.15 6.61 2.33
C TRP A 71 -14.37 5.90 2.92
N TRP A 72 -14.41 5.71 4.24
CA TRP A 72 -15.56 5.10 4.92
C TRP A 72 -16.85 5.92 4.79
N ILE A 73 -16.76 7.25 4.89
CA ILE A 73 -17.93 8.14 4.68
C ILE A 73 -18.50 7.95 3.27
N ILE A 74 -17.62 7.91 2.25
CA ILE A 74 -18.01 7.72 0.86
C ILE A 74 -18.63 6.34 0.65
N VAL A 75 -18.10 5.28 1.27
CA VAL A 75 -18.69 3.93 1.22
C VAL A 75 -20.10 3.93 1.82
N VAL A 76 -20.28 4.48 3.01
CA VAL A 76 -21.60 4.55 3.67
C VAL A 76 -22.59 5.31 2.80
N GLN A 77 -22.17 6.44 2.21
CA GLN A 77 -23.03 7.20 1.31
C GLN A 77 -23.38 6.41 0.03
N ALA A 78 -22.42 5.70 -0.57
CA ALA A 78 -22.65 4.88 -1.76
C ALA A 78 -23.69 3.78 -1.48
N ILE A 79 -23.53 3.09 -0.34
CA ILE A 79 -24.48 2.08 0.11
C ILE A 79 -25.86 2.72 0.34
N LEU A 80 -25.94 3.84 1.07
CA LEU A 80 -27.20 4.54 1.33
C LEU A 80 -27.88 4.99 0.02
N SER A 81 -27.11 5.46 -0.96
CA SER A 81 -27.59 5.81 -2.30
C SER A 81 -28.26 4.63 -2.99
N TRP A 82 -27.61 3.46 -3.00
CA TRP A 82 -28.19 2.24 -3.58
C TRP A 82 -29.44 1.77 -2.82
N LEU A 83 -29.42 1.83 -1.48
CA LEU A 83 -30.58 1.44 -0.67
C LEU A 83 -31.80 2.33 -0.95
N ILE A 84 -31.59 3.63 -1.19
CA ILE A 84 -32.66 4.56 -1.57
C ILE A 84 -33.10 4.30 -3.03
N ALA A 85 -32.16 4.15 -3.96
CA ALA A 85 -32.45 3.94 -5.38
C ALA A 85 -33.27 2.67 -5.64
N PHE A 86 -33.02 1.61 -4.87
CA PHE A 86 -33.76 0.34 -4.94
C PHE A 86 -34.99 0.29 -4.02
N ASN A 87 -35.43 1.42 -3.44
CA ASN A 87 -36.56 1.50 -2.52
C ASN A 87 -36.44 0.55 -1.30
N VAL A 88 -35.23 0.17 -0.89
CA VAL A 88 -34.99 -0.67 0.30
C VAL A 88 -35.21 0.14 1.58
N ILE A 89 -34.76 1.39 1.57
CA ILE A 89 -34.96 2.33 2.68
C ILE A 89 -35.89 3.44 2.25
N ASN A 90 -36.88 3.72 3.11
CA ASN A 90 -37.82 4.79 2.86
C ASN A 90 -37.29 6.15 3.40
N THR A 91 -37.15 7.15 2.53
CA THR A 91 -36.67 8.50 2.87
C THR A 91 -37.71 9.38 3.57
N HIS A 92 -38.90 8.85 3.86
CA HIS A 92 -39.96 9.59 4.56
C HIS A 92 -39.64 9.87 6.03
N SER A 93 -38.65 9.19 6.62
CA SER A 93 -38.16 9.52 7.96
C SER A 93 -37.28 10.77 7.91
N ASP A 94 -37.60 11.77 8.73
CA ASP A 94 -36.84 13.03 8.85
C ASP A 94 -35.36 12.79 9.17
N PHE A 95 -35.05 11.74 9.94
CA PHE A 95 -33.68 11.36 10.26
C PHE A 95 -32.89 10.94 9.01
N VAL A 96 -33.42 9.99 8.23
CA VAL A 96 -32.76 9.48 7.01
C VAL A 96 -32.58 10.62 6.00
N ARG A 97 -33.61 11.45 5.82
CA ARG A 97 -33.57 12.60 4.92
C ARG A 97 -32.49 13.62 5.33
N THR A 98 -32.36 13.89 6.63
CA THR A 98 -31.37 14.84 7.15
C THR A 98 -29.95 14.32 6.94
N VAL A 99 -29.69 13.06 7.30
CA VAL A 99 -28.38 12.41 7.09
C VAL A 99 -28.02 12.38 5.60
N TRP A 100 -28.96 11.97 4.75
CA TRP A 100 -28.76 11.92 3.30
C TRP A 100 -28.42 13.29 2.71
N THR A 101 -29.16 14.32 3.10
CA THR A 101 -28.93 15.69 2.62
C THR A 101 -27.59 16.24 3.10
N ALA A 102 -27.21 15.96 4.35
CA ALA A 102 -25.92 16.36 4.90
C ALA A 102 -24.76 15.69 4.14
N LEU A 103 -24.83 14.38 3.94
CA LEU A 103 -23.83 13.61 3.18
C LEU A 103 -23.70 14.10 1.75
N GLN A 104 -24.81 14.30 1.04
CA GLN A 104 -24.79 14.85 -0.32
C GLN A 104 -24.09 16.20 -0.36
N ARG A 105 -24.45 17.14 0.54
CA ARG A 105 -23.83 18.48 0.55
C ARG A 105 -22.33 18.44 0.82
N MET A 106 -21.88 17.54 1.69
CA MET A 106 -20.46 17.38 2.01
C MET A 106 -19.65 16.78 0.86
N THR A 107 -20.26 15.91 0.05
CA THR A 107 -19.56 15.13 -0.99
C THR A 107 -19.78 15.64 -2.40
N GLU A 108 -20.78 16.48 -2.62
CA GLU A 108 -21.03 17.19 -3.88
C GLU A 108 -19.78 17.88 -4.45
N PRO A 109 -18.94 18.60 -3.70
CA PRO A 109 -17.72 19.21 -4.27
C PRO A 109 -16.74 18.16 -4.84
N MET A 110 -16.73 16.95 -4.29
CA MET A 110 -15.90 15.84 -4.79
C MET A 110 -16.54 15.14 -5.98
N TYR A 111 -17.87 15.03 -6.02
CA TYR A 111 -18.60 14.29 -7.05
C TYR A 111 -18.90 15.12 -8.29
N ARG A 112 -19.13 16.43 -8.14
CA ARG A 112 -19.48 17.34 -9.23
C ARG A 112 -18.47 17.34 -10.40
N PRO A 113 -17.14 17.31 -10.18
CA PRO A 113 -16.18 17.21 -11.28
C PRO A 113 -16.30 15.89 -12.03
N ILE A 114 -16.58 14.80 -11.30
CA ILE A 114 -16.63 13.44 -11.83
C ILE A 114 -17.89 13.21 -12.64
N ARG A 115 -19.04 13.70 -12.14
CA ARG A 115 -20.33 13.67 -12.86
C ARG A 115 -20.31 14.40 -14.20
N ARG A 116 -19.39 15.36 -14.40
CA ARG A 116 -19.22 16.03 -15.72
C ARG A 116 -18.57 15.15 -16.77
N VAL A 117 -17.84 14.11 -16.35
CA VAL A 117 -17.10 13.22 -17.24
C VAL A 117 -17.85 11.90 -17.42
N LEU A 118 -18.59 11.46 -16.40
CA LEU A 118 -19.38 10.24 -16.47
C LEU A 118 -20.67 10.43 -17.28
N PRO A 119 -21.07 9.42 -18.08
CA PRO A 119 -22.42 9.36 -18.65
C PRO A 119 -23.49 9.29 -17.55
N ASP A 120 -24.70 9.75 -17.85
CA ASP A 120 -25.84 9.62 -16.93
C ASP A 120 -26.34 8.17 -16.88
N PHE A 121 -26.18 7.51 -15.73
CA PHE A 121 -26.61 6.11 -15.52
C PHE A 121 -28.03 5.99 -14.92
N GLY A 122 -28.86 7.01 -15.08
CA GLY A 122 -30.24 7.04 -14.59
C GLY A 122 -30.32 7.02 -13.06
N ALA A 123 -30.90 5.96 -12.49
CA ALA A 123 -31.15 5.85 -11.04
C ALA A 123 -29.89 5.50 -10.21
N LEU A 124 -28.79 5.12 -10.86
CA LEU A 124 -27.56 4.71 -10.18
C LEU A 124 -26.46 5.77 -10.34
N ASP A 125 -26.00 6.33 -9.22
CA ASP A 125 -24.84 7.22 -9.24
C ASP A 125 -23.55 6.40 -9.10
N LEU A 126 -22.72 6.40 -10.15
CA LEU A 126 -21.40 5.75 -10.15
C LEU A 126 -20.28 6.66 -9.64
N SER A 127 -20.56 7.94 -9.38
CA SER A 127 -19.56 8.91 -8.90
C SER A 127 -18.87 8.46 -7.60
N PRO A 128 -19.57 7.90 -6.59
CA PRO A 128 -18.91 7.42 -5.38
C PRO A 128 -17.85 6.35 -5.66
N LEU A 129 -18.08 5.47 -6.64
CA LEU A 129 -17.14 4.40 -6.98
C LEU A 129 -15.83 4.95 -7.57
N VAL A 130 -15.93 5.95 -8.44
CA VAL A 130 -14.75 6.64 -9.00
C VAL A 130 -13.98 7.37 -7.89
N VAL A 131 -14.68 7.99 -6.94
CA VAL A 131 -14.04 8.68 -5.81
C VAL A 131 -13.33 7.70 -4.91
N LEU A 132 -13.94 6.56 -4.62
CA LEU A 132 -13.32 5.48 -3.84
C LEU A 132 -12.05 4.98 -4.52
N LEU A 133 -12.05 4.84 -5.85
CA LEU A 133 -10.88 4.44 -6.61
C LEU A 133 -9.75 5.47 -6.48
N ILE A 134 -10.06 6.76 -6.63
CA ILE A 134 -9.08 7.85 -6.47
C ILE A 134 -8.50 7.84 -5.05
N LEU A 135 -9.38 7.79 -4.04
CA LEU A 135 -8.96 7.75 -2.64
C LEU A 135 -8.11 6.51 -2.34
N TYR A 136 -8.46 5.35 -2.90
CA TYR A 136 -7.70 4.12 -2.73
C TYR A 136 -6.28 4.25 -3.31
N ILE A 137 -6.16 4.80 -4.52
CA ILE A 137 -4.86 5.06 -5.15
C ILE A 137 -4.03 6.03 -4.30
N LEU A 138 -4.62 7.14 -3.86
CA LEU A 138 -3.92 8.11 -3.02
C LEU A 138 -3.42 7.47 -1.72
N SER A 139 -4.30 6.76 -1.04
CA SER A 139 -4.06 6.18 0.29
C SER A 139 -3.13 4.97 0.25
N ASN A 140 -3.25 4.06 -0.71
CA ASN A 140 -2.51 2.80 -0.70
C ASN A 140 -1.30 2.79 -1.62
N ILE A 141 -1.25 3.70 -2.59
CA ILE A 141 -0.15 3.77 -3.55
C ILE A 141 0.64 5.05 -3.32
N VAL A 142 0.01 6.22 -3.47
CA VAL A 142 0.76 7.48 -3.52
C VAL A 142 1.43 7.81 -2.18
N ILE A 143 0.69 7.85 -1.08
CA ILE A 143 1.23 8.23 0.24
C ILE A 143 2.34 7.28 0.72
N PRO A 144 2.18 5.94 0.67
CA PRO A 144 3.23 5.02 1.08
C PRO A 144 4.49 5.15 0.21
N ASN A 145 4.36 5.28 -1.11
CA ASN A 145 5.52 5.44 -1.99
C ASN A 145 6.27 6.74 -1.69
N ILE A 146 5.55 7.84 -1.44
CA ILE A 146 6.17 9.11 -1.05
C ILE A 146 6.93 8.96 0.27
N ALA A 147 6.31 8.36 1.30
CA ALA A 147 6.95 8.15 2.60
C ALA A 147 8.20 7.26 2.49
N GLN A 148 8.14 6.19 1.70
CA GLN A 148 9.29 5.29 1.46
C GLN A 148 10.43 6.00 0.71
N ASN A 149 10.12 6.84 -0.28
CA ASN A 149 11.14 7.59 -1.01
C ASN A 149 11.91 8.55 -0.10
N TYR A 150 11.23 9.22 0.84
CA TYR A 150 11.90 10.09 1.82
C TYR A 150 12.80 9.32 2.79
N LEU A 151 12.40 8.09 3.17
CA LEU A 151 13.25 7.21 3.96
C LEU A 151 14.52 6.85 3.18
N VAL A 152 14.39 6.34 1.96
CA VAL A 152 15.53 5.92 1.13
C VAL A 152 16.49 7.07 0.81
N ALA A 153 15.99 8.27 0.53
CA ALA A 153 16.83 9.45 0.23
C ALA A 153 17.68 9.91 1.42
N THR A 154 17.41 9.43 2.63
CA THR A 154 18.11 9.79 3.86
C THR A 154 19.17 8.75 4.27
N TYR A 155 19.24 7.58 3.60
CA TYR A 155 20.21 6.50 3.83
C TYR A 155 21.19 6.37 2.66
#